data_AF-A0A498LH82-F1
#
_entry.id   AF-A0A498LH82-F1
#
_cell.length_a   1.000
_cell.length_b   1.000
_cell.length_c   1.000
_cell.angle_alpha   90.00
_cell.angle_beta   90.00
_cell.angle_gamma   90.00
#
_symmetry.space_group_name_H-M   'P 1'
#
loop_
_entity.id
_entity.type
_entity.pdbx_description
1 polymer ?
#
loop_
_entity_poly.entity_id
_entity_poly.type
_entity_poly.pdbx_seq_one_letter_code
_entity_poly.pdbx_strand_id
1 'polypeptide(L)'
;MYEQARWAILLEEIECTEEEMMVFAALQYHIGKVSLTEQIVASCPAMDDLDSALQCLEVKMEGESSADDMLETMTAPELHDYLKIFRPKRLTLKGYKQYWFTFKDTTVSYYKSKEESSKEPIQQMNLKGCEVAPDVSVAGQKFCIRLLIPGPEGMNEVYLRCEHEQQYSRWMAACRLASKGKTLADSSFSTEVQSILSFLAMQKTTPSNNTAQSDESINTHSLVSPRYQKKYKPKQNVAQLSLTDAIQKFLQIWQALPDFGLSYIVVRFKGCRKDEVLGIANNRLIRIDLSVGDVVKTWRYNTMRQWNVNWDIKQVAIEFDGNVNIAFSCVTADCKIVHEYIGGYIFMSTRSREQSNVLNEELFHKLTGGHEAL
;
A
#
# COMPACT_ATOMS: atom_id res chain seq x y z
N MET A 1 0.28 8.80 7.73
CA MET A 1 -1.11 8.63 8.20
C MET A 1 -1.24 7.51 9.23
N TYR A 2 -1.00 6.24 8.88
CA TYR A 2 -1.10 5.13 9.85
C TYR A 2 -0.27 5.35 11.11
N GLU A 3 1.03 5.61 10.96
CA GLU A 3 1.93 5.86 12.09
C GLU A 3 1.48 7.03 12.96
N GLN A 4 0.99 8.13 12.35
CA GLN A 4 0.46 9.27 13.08
C GLN A 4 -0.78 8.88 13.93
N ALA A 5 -1.72 8.15 13.34
CA ALA A 5 -2.90 7.66 14.04
C ALA A 5 -2.51 6.68 15.16
N ARG A 6 -1.54 5.80 14.90
CA ARG A 6 -1.02 4.83 15.88
C ARG A 6 -0.45 5.55 17.10
N TRP A 7 0.42 6.54 16.89
CA TRP A 7 1.01 7.29 17.99
C TRP A 7 -0.02 8.11 18.76
N ALA A 8 -0.99 8.74 18.08
CA ALA A 8 -2.07 9.46 18.74
C ALA A 8 -2.89 8.56 19.68
N ILE A 9 -3.16 7.31 19.27
CA ILE A 9 -3.88 6.32 20.10
C ILE A 9 -3.00 5.81 21.25
N LEU A 10 -1.74 5.48 20.99
CA LEU A 10 -0.82 4.93 22.00
C LEU A 10 -0.44 5.94 23.09
N LEU A 11 -0.32 7.21 22.72
CA LEU A 11 -0.03 8.33 23.62
C LEU A 11 -1.29 8.89 24.29
N GLU A 12 -2.47 8.32 24.00
CA GLU A 12 -3.76 8.78 24.54
C GLU A 12 -4.06 10.25 24.20
N GLU A 13 -3.58 10.73 23.05
CA GLU A 13 -3.95 12.05 22.51
C GLU A 13 -5.40 12.07 22.01
N ILE A 14 -5.91 10.90 21.60
CA ILE A 14 -7.31 10.68 21.27
C ILE A 14 -7.88 9.58 22.16
N GLU A 15 -9.03 9.83 22.78
CA GLU A 15 -9.70 8.83 23.58
C GLU A 15 -10.39 7.79 22.69
N CYS A 16 -10.27 6.52 23.08
CA CYS A 16 -11.05 5.43 22.51
C CYS A 16 -11.53 4.49 23.62
N THR A 17 -12.59 3.75 23.31
CA THR A 17 -13.14 2.75 24.23
C THR A 17 -12.19 1.56 24.40
N GLU A 18 -12.43 0.76 25.44
CA GLU A 18 -11.69 -0.48 25.67
C GLU A 18 -11.81 -1.42 24.47
N GLU A 19 -13.00 -1.56 23.89
CA GLU A 19 -13.24 -2.43 22.73
C GLU A 19 -12.49 -1.95 21.49
N GLU A 20 -12.51 -0.65 21.19
CA GLU A 20 -11.78 -0.05 20.07
C GLU A 20 -10.26 -0.20 20.24
N MET A 21 -9.74 0.01 21.46
CA MET A 21 -8.32 -0.20 21.76
C MET A 21 -7.88 -1.64 21.49
N MET A 22 -8.72 -2.63 21.85
CA MET A 22 -8.43 -4.03 21.55
C MET A 22 -8.37 -4.30 20.04
N VAL A 23 -9.26 -3.66 19.25
CA VAL A 23 -9.25 -3.77 17.79
C VAL A 23 -8.02 -3.08 17.19
N PHE A 24 -7.63 -1.90 17.68
CA PHE A 24 -6.41 -1.22 17.27
C PHE A 24 -5.16 -2.05 17.57
N ALA A 25 -5.07 -2.66 18.74
CA ALA A 25 -3.95 -3.52 19.12
C ALA A 25 -3.88 -4.77 18.23
N ALA A 26 -5.02 -5.38 17.94
CA ALA A 26 -5.10 -6.55 17.07
C ALA A 26 -4.68 -6.19 15.62
N LEU A 27 -5.12 -5.04 15.09
CA LEU A 27 -4.71 -4.54 13.78
C LEU A 27 -3.22 -4.20 13.74
N GLN A 28 -2.66 -3.58 14.79
CA GLN A 28 -1.23 -3.30 14.89
C GLN A 28 -0.40 -4.59 14.92
N TYR A 29 -0.83 -5.60 15.68
CA TYR A 29 -0.20 -6.92 15.68
C TYR A 29 -0.20 -7.54 14.29
N HIS A 30 -1.35 -7.51 13.60
CA HIS A 30 -1.47 -8.04 12.25
C HIS A 30 -0.59 -7.30 11.25
N ILE A 31 -0.59 -5.96 11.28
CA ILE A 31 0.28 -5.12 10.44
C ILE A 31 1.75 -5.41 10.72
N GLY A 32 2.16 -5.51 11.99
CA GLY A 32 3.53 -5.84 12.38
C GLY A 32 3.95 -7.23 11.88
N LYS A 33 3.08 -8.24 12.04
CA LYS A 33 3.32 -9.60 11.57
C LYS A 33 3.42 -9.69 10.04
N VAL A 34 2.49 -9.07 9.32
CA VAL A 34 2.49 -9.07 7.85
C VAL A 34 3.67 -8.25 7.32
N SER A 35 4.00 -7.11 7.92
CA SER A 35 5.17 -6.32 7.54
C SER A 35 6.49 -7.07 7.79
N LEU A 36 6.59 -7.81 8.89
CA LEU A 36 7.77 -8.64 9.17
C LEU A 36 7.83 -9.83 8.21
N THR A 37 6.69 -10.42 7.84
CA THR A 37 6.64 -11.50 6.85
C THR A 37 7.00 -10.98 5.45
N GLU A 38 6.50 -9.81 5.03
CA GLU A 38 6.89 -9.17 3.77
C GLU A 38 8.36 -8.73 3.78
N GLN A 39 8.88 -8.24 4.91
CA GLN A 39 10.31 -7.97 5.08
C GLN A 39 11.14 -9.23 5.05
N ILE A 40 10.77 -10.31 5.73
CA ILE A 40 11.47 -11.60 5.69
C ILE A 40 11.41 -12.19 4.28
N VAL A 41 10.32 -12.02 3.53
CA VAL A 41 10.24 -12.45 2.13
C VAL A 41 11.10 -11.56 1.22
N ALA A 42 11.25 -10.27 1.53
CA ALA A 42 12.10 -9.32 0.80
C ALA A 42 13.59 -9.35 1.22
N SER A 43 13.88 -9.80 2.44
CA SER A 43 15.21 -9.81 3.08
C SER A 43 15.68 -11.23 3.41
N CYS A 44 14.98 -12.27 2.94
CA CYS A 44 15.32 -13.65 3.22
C CYS A 44 16.72 -13.89 2.68
N PRO A 45 17.71 -14.18 3.54
CA PRO A 45 19.01 -14.62 3.07
C PRO A 45 18.89 -15.95 2.34
N ALA A 46 17.76 -16.67 2.42
CA ALA A 46 17.51 -17.90 1.67
C ALA A 46 17.56 -17.73 0.13
N MET A 47 17.63 -16.50 -0.40
CA MET A 47 18.04 -16.27 -1.80
C MET A 47 19.57 -16.14 -1.99
N ASP A 48 20.33 -15.69 -0.99
CA ASP A 48 21.81 -15.62 -0.98
C ASP A 48 22.47 -16.92 -0.44
N ASP A 49 21.82 -17.62 0.48
CA ASP A 49 22.18 -18.94 1.02
C ASP A 49 21.80 -20.06 0.05
N LEU A 50 21.10 -19.76 -1.05
CA LEU A 50 20.82 -20.77 -2.07
C LEU A 50 22.11 -21.23 -2.77
N ASP A 51 23.06 -20.32 -3.02
CA ASP A 51 24.37 -20.68 -3.59
C ASP A 51 25.25 -21.42 -2.57
N SER A 52 25.20 -21.06 -1.28
CA SER A 52 25.90 -21.79 -0.21
C SER A 52 25.28 -23.16 0.10
N ALA A 53 23.95 -23.29 0.03
CA ALA A 53 23.23 -24.55 0.18
C ALA A 53 23.38 -25.46 -1.05
N LEU A 54 23.51 -24.89 -2.26
CA LEU A 54 23.88 -25.62 -3.47
C LEU A 54 25.30 -26.20 -3.36
N GLN A 55 26.24 -25.46 -2.78
CA GLN A 55 27.61 -25.93 -2.58
C GLN A 55 27.72 -27.05 -1.52
N CYS A 56 26.81 -27.11 -0.54
CA CYS A 56 26.70 -28.24 0.40
C CYS A 56 26.00 -29.47 -0.21
N LEU A 57 25.20 -29.31 -1.27
CA LEU A 57 24.52 -30.42 -1.96
C LEU A 57 25.30 -30.96 -3.17
N GLU A 58 26.37 -30.28 -3.61
CA GLU A 58 27.22 -30.70 -4.73
C GLU A 58 28.22 -31.82 -4.39
N VAL A 59 28.28 -32.30 -3.13
CA VAL A 59 29.24 -33.33 -2.67
C VAL A 59 28.63 -34.72 -2.51
N LYS A 60 27.39 -34.97 -2.94
CA LYS A 60 26.85 -36.33 -2.92
C LYS A 60 25.90 -36.60 -4.08
N MET A 61 26.45 -37.13 -5.16
CA MET A 61 26.10 -38.46 -5.70
C MET A 61 26.81 -38.66 -7.06
N GLU A 62 28.00 -39.25 -7.00
CA GLU A 62 28.40 -40.21 -8.02
C GLU A 62 27.49 -41.45 -7.87
N GLY A 63 26.88 -41.90 -8.97
CA GLY A 63 26.07 -43.13 -8.95
C GLY A 63 25.09 -43.29 -10.11
N GLU A 64 25.64 -43.72 -11.25
CA GLU A 64 25.09 -44.73 -12.19
C GLU A 64 23.73 -44.51 -12.90
N SER A 65 23.88 -44.20 -14.20
CA SER A 65 23.12 -44.62 -15.39
C SER A 65 21.77 -45.36 -15.30
N SER A 66 20.85 -44.93 -16.18
CA SER A 66 20.19 -45.86 -17.11
C SER A 66 19.86 -45.17 -18.43
N ALA A 67 20.30 -45.79 -19.52
CA ALA A 67 19.99 -45.43 -20.89
C ALA A 67 18.62 -46.02 -21.27
N ASP A 68 17.58 -45.19 -21.32
CA ASP A 68 16.35 -45.49 -22.04
C ASP A 68 15.51 -44.21 -22.20
N ASP A 69 15.81 -43.40 -23.21
CA ASP A 69 14.80 -42.69 -24.02
C ASP A 69 15.49 -41.92 -25.15
N MET A 70 15.96 -42.69 -26.14
CA MET A 70 16.57 -42.17 -27.35
C MET A 70 15.63 -42.50 -28.51
N LEU A 71 14.58 -41.69 -28.73
CA LEU A 71 13.98 -41.37 -30.05
C LEU A 71 12.67 -40.55 -29.89
N GLU A 72 12.77 -39.23 -29.70
CA GLU A 72 11.72 -38.31 -30.19
C GLU A 72 12.37 -37.07 -30.85
N THR A 73 12.35 -37.08 -32.19
CA THR A 73 12.36 -35.95 -33.12
C THR A 73 13.39 -34.83 -32.91
N MET A 74 14.35 -34.70 -33.84
CA MET A 74 15.39 -33.66 -33.92
C MET A 74 14.89 -32.22 -34.21
N THR A 75 13.81 -31.82 -33.55
CA THR A 75 13.32 -30.44 -33.52
C THR A 75 13.65 -29.85 -32.16
N ALA A 76 14.33 -28.69 -32.16
CA ALA A 76 14.60 -27.96 -30.92
C ALA A 76 13.28 -27.79 -30.14
N PRO A 77 13.25 -28.07 -28.82
CA PRO A 77 12.06 -27.95 -28.02
C PRO A 77 11.54 -26.50 -28.06
N GLU A 78 10.26 -26.35 -28.39
CA GLU A 78 9.56 -25.07 -28.45
C GLU A 78 8.39 -25.08 -27.45
N LEU A 79 8.07 -23.92 -26.86
CA LEU A 79 6.85 -23.76 -26.05
C LEU A 79 5.86 -22.90 -26.81
N HIS A 80 4.59 -23.30 -26.80
CA HIS A 80 3.52 -22.53 -27.42
C HIS A 80 2.30 -22.46 -26.51
N ASP A 81 1.81 -21.26 -26.24
CA ASP A 81 0.68 -21.05 -25.32
C ASP A 81 -0.05 -19.73 -25.60
N TYR A 82 -1.31 -19.65 -25.18
CA TYR A 82 -1.99 -18.37 -25.07
C TYR A 82 -1.63 -17.69 -23.76
N LEU A 83 -1.02 -16.51 -23.84
CA LEU A 83 -0.66 -15.69 -22.68
C LEU A 83 -1.23 -14.28 -22.81
N LYS A 84 -1.36 -13.59 -21.68
CA LYS A 84 -1.78 -12.19 -21.64
C LYS A 84 -0.56 -11.29 -21.46
N ILE A 85 -0.38 -10.30 -22.34
CA ILE A 85 0.74 -9.34 -22.27
C ILE A 85 0.25 -7.97 -21.84
N PHE A 86 1.08 -7.30 -21.02
CA PHE A 86 0.92 -5.89 -20.67
C PHE A 86 2.25 -5.16 -20.83
N ARG A 87 2.18 -3.92 -21.34
CA ARG A 87 3.35 -3.03 -21.46
C ARG A 87 3.01 -1.64 -20.94
N PRO A 88 3.75 -1.12 -19.95
CA PRO A 88 3.58 0.25 -19.48
C PRO A 88 4.11 1.22 -20.55
N LYS A 89 3.21 1.88 -21.30
CA LYS A 89 3.58 3.02 -22.16
C LYS A 89 3.19 4.33 -21.47
N ARG A 90 4.11 5.31 -21.47
CA ARG A 90 3.96 6.63 -20.82
C ARG A 90 2.71 7.43 -21.20
N LEU A 91 2.01 7.10 -22.29
CA LEU A 91 0.93 7.92 -22.85
C LEU A 91 -0.38 7.17 -23.17
N THR A 92 -0.47 5.84 -23.00
CA THR A 92 -1.76 5.12 -23.17
C THR A 92 -1.86 3.91 -22.25
N LEU A 93 -2.89 3.88 -21.40
CA LEU A 93 -3.27 2.72 -20.58
C LEU A 93 -3.97 1.68 -21.47
N LYS A 94 -3.21 0.75 -22.07
CA LYS A 94 -3.79 -0.46 -22.64
C LYS A 94 -3.59 -1.61 -21.65
N GLY A 95 -4.69 -2.17 -21.14
CA GLY A 95 -4.68 -3.32 -20.22
C GLY A 95 -4.17 -4.61 -20.87
N TYR A 96 -4.20 -5.71 -20.11
CA TYR A 96 -3.76 -7.03 -20.56
C TYR A 96 -4.51 -7.49 -21.82
N LYS A 97 -3.75 -7.97 -22.82
CA LYS A 97 -4.29 -8.53 -24.07
C LYS A 97 -3.78 -9.94 -24.30
N GLN A 98 -4.65 -10.84 -24.71
CA GLN A 98 -4.31 -12.23 -24.99
C GLN A 98 -3.75 -12.38 -26.40
N TYR A 99 -2.65 -13.11 -26.54
CA TYR A 99 -1.97 -13.42 -27.79
C TYR A 99 -1.44 -14.86 -27.76
N TRP A 100 -1.12 -15.40 -28.94
CA TRP A 100 -0.44 -16.69 -29.07
C TRP A 100 1.06 -16.47 -28.99
N PHE A 101 1.73 -17.09 -28.03
CA PHE A 101 3.17 -16.97 -27.81
C PHE A 101 3.90 -18.23 -28.27
N THR A 102 5.09 -18.03 -28.84
CA THR A 102 6.05 -19.07 -29.22
C THR A 102 7.38 -18.75 -28.58
N PHE A 103 7.92 -19.69 -27.81
CA PHE A 103 9.27 -19.64 -27.26
C PHE A 103 10.15 -20.58 -28.08
N LYS A 104 11.19 -20.01 -28.71
CA LYS A 104 12.15 -20.77 -29.50
C LYS A 104 13.57 -20.28 -29.21
N ASP A 105 14.44 -21.23 -28.89
CA ASP A 105 15.83 -21.00 -28.50
C ASP A 105 15.94 -20.10 -27.26
N THR A 106 16.20 -18.81 -27.46
CA THR A 106 16.24 -17.77 -26.42
C THR A 106 15.33 -16.58 -26.74
N THR A 107 14.41 -16.76 -27.69
CA THR A 107 13.55 -15.71 -28.20
C THR A 107 12.08 -16.03 -27.96
N VAL A 108 11.34 -15.00 -27.56
CA VAL A 108 9.89 -15.05 -27.42
C VAL A 108 9.27 -14.25 -28.54
N SER A 109 8.36 -14.88 -29.27
CA SER A 109 7.59 -14.26 -30.35
C SER A 109 6.10 -14.39 -30.03
N TYR A 110 5.29 -13.42 -30.44
CA TYR A 110 3.84 -13.56 -30.29
C TYR A 110 3.04 -13.06 -31.49
N TYR A 111 1.86 -13.65 -31.65
CA TYR A 111 0.97 -13.55 -32.80
C TYR A 111 -0.46 -13.29 -32.34
N LYS A 112 -1.31 -12.80 -33.25
CA LYS A 112 -2.72 -12.52 -32.93
C LYS A 112 -3.50 -13.79 -32.60
N SER A 113 -3.22 -14.88 -33.32
CA SER A 113 -3.81 -16.20 -33.09
C SER A 113 -2.84 -17.30 -33.53
N LYS A 114 -3.18 -18.55 -33.20
CA LYS A 114 -2.40 -19.74 -33.56
C LYS A 114 -2.33 -19.94 -35.08
N GLU A 115 -3.40 -19.61 -35.81
CA GLU A 115 -3.46 -19.75 -37.27
C GLU A 115 -2.57 -18.73 -37.99
N GLU A 116 -2.25 -17.62 -37.33
CA GLU A 116 -1.33 -16.60 -37.83
C GLU A 116 0.13 -16.82 -37.39
N SER A 117 0.45 -17.91 -36.67
CA SER A 117 1.82 -18.20 -36.21
C SER A 117 2.80 -18.49 -37.36
N SER A 118 2.29 -18.79 -38.56
CA SER A 118 3.08 -18.97 -39.77
C SER A 118 3.45 -17.66 -40.47
N LYS A 119 2.91 -16.51 -40.02
CA LYS A 119 3.22 -15.17 -40.54
C LYS A 119 4.35 -14.52 -39.72
N GLU A 120 4.75 -13.30 -40.07
CA GLU A 120 5.70 -12.53 -39.26
C GLU A 120 5.13 -12.25 -37.86
N PRO A 121 5.92 -12.40 -36.79
CA PRO A 121 5.47 -12.15 -35.43
C PRO A 121 5.17 -10.66 -35.23
N ILE A 122 4.16 -10.35 -34.40
CA ILE A 122 3.85 -8.95 -34.03
C ILE A 122 5.09 -8.31 -33.40
N GLN A 123 5.81 -9.09 -32.59
CA GLN A 123 7.11 -8.74 -32.09
C GLN A 123 7.89 -9.98 -31.69
N GLN A 124 9.20 -9.92 -31.90
CA GLN A 124 10.17 -10.88 -31.39
C GLN A 124 11.05 -10.19 -30.35
N MET A 125 11.25 -10.85 -29.21
CA MET A 125 12.11 -10.36 -28.14
C MET A 125 13.17 -11.40 -27.80
N ASN A 126 14.43 -11.00 -27.85
CA ASN A 126 15.54 -11.82 -27.39
C ASN A 126 15.71 -11.62 -25.89
N LEU A 127 15.63 -12.72 -25.14
CA LEU A 127 15.69 -12.69 -23.69
C LEU A 127 17.12 -12.81 -23.15
N LYS A 128 18.15 -12.97 -24.00
CA LYS A 128 19.55 -13.00 -23.54
C LYS A 128 19.91 -11.74 -22.77
N GLY A 129 20.35 -11.91 -21.51
CA GLY A 129 20.69 -10.80 -20.62
C GLY A 129 19.49 -10.02 -20.07
N CYS A 130 18.25 -10.53 -20.19
CA CYS A 130 17.09 -9.91 -19.56
C CYS A 130 17.01 -10.22 -18.06
N GLU A 131 16.45 -9.30 -17.29
CA GLU A 131 16.12 -9.56 -15.89
C GLU A 131 14.71 -10.16 -15.83
N VAL A 132 14.59 -11.34 -15.21
CA VAL A 132 13.34 -12.10 -15.09
C VAL A 132 12.92 -12.12 -13.62
N ALA A 133 11.80 -11.47 -13.31
CA ALA A 133 11.28 -11.40 -11.95
C ALA A 133 9.89 -12.04 -11.84
N PRO A 134 9.62 -12.85 -10.79
CA PRO A 134 8.28 -13.37 -10.50
C PRO A 134 7.36 -12.27 -9.96
N ASP A 135 6.09 -12.29 -10.37
CA ASP A 135 4.99 -11.53 -9.76
C ASP A 135 3.80 -12.49 -9.58
N VAL A 136 3.89 -13.34 -8.56
CA VAL A 136 2.95 -14.44 -8.31
C VAL A 136 2.19 -14.24 -7.01
N SER A 137 0.88 -14.47 -7.06
CA SER A 137 0.03 -14.68 -5.90
C SER A 137 -0.80 -15.94 -6.14
N VAL A 138 -0.45 -17.03 -5.46
CA VAL A 138 -1.17 -18.31 -5.58
C VAL A 138 -2.61 -18.17 -5.08
N ALA A 139 -2.81 -17.47 -3.95
CA ALA A 139 -4.12 -17.20 -3.38
C ALA A 139 -5.00 -16.33 -4.31
N GLY A 140 -4.41 -15.35 -4.99
CA GLY A 140 -5.09 -14.47 -5.93
C GLY A 140 -5.18 -15.00 -7.37
N GLN A 141 -4.72 -16.24 -7.63
CA GLN A 141 -4.59 -16.81 -8.99
C GLN A 141 -3.89 -15.85 -9.98
N LYS A 142 -2.86 -15.16 -9.50
CA LYS A 142 -2.06 -14.22 -10.28
C LYS A 142 -0.73 -14.89 -10.58
N PHE A 143 -0.49 -15.22 -11.85
CA PHE A 143 0.77 -15.81 -12.30
C PHE A 143 1.41 -14.90 -13.35
N CYS A 144 2.12 -13.87 -12.90
CA CYS A 144 2.79 -12.91 -13.79
C CYS A 144 4.32 -13.09 -13.78
N ILE A 145 4.92 -12.86 -14.94
CA ILE A 145 6.37 -12.84 -15.18
C ILE A 145 6.70 -11.43 -15.67
N ARG A 146 7.59 -10.74 -14.97
CA ARG A 146 8.11 -9.44 -15.37
C ARG A 146 9.46 -9.64 -16.07
N LEU A 147 9.55 -9.11 -17.28
CA LEU A 147 10.74 -9.17 -18.12
C LEU A 147 11.27 -7.76 -18.37
N LEU A 148 12.52 -7.51 -18.02
CA LEU A 148 13.25 -6.30 -18.36
C LEU A 148 14.28 -6.63 -19.45
N ILE A 149 13.96 -6.28 -20.69
CA ILE A 149 14.75 -6.66 -21.86
C ILE A 149 15.64 -5.49 -22.27
N PRO A 150 16.96 -5.64 -22.32
CA PRO A 150 17.86 -4.57 -22.77
C PRO A 150 17.63 -4.28 -24.26
N GLY A 151 17.34 -3.01 -24.59
CA GLY A 151 17.13 -2.52 -25.95
C GLY A 151 17.96 -1.27 -26.26
N PRO A 152 18.07 -0.89 -27.54
CA PRO A 152 18.88 0.26 -27.98
C PRO A 152 18.37 1.61 -27.43
N GLU A 153 17.10 1.71 -27.08
CA GLU A 153 16.46 2.92 -26.51
C GLU A 153 16.32 2.87 -24.97
N GLY A 154 16.88 1.85 -24.32
CA GLY A 154 16.76 1.59 -22.88
C GLY A 154 16.16 0.22 -22.55
N MET A 155 15.79 0.01 -21.27
CA MET A 155 15.17 -1.24 -20.82
C MET A 155 13.69 -1.29 -21.24
N ASN A 156 13.31 -2.33 -21.98
CA ASN A 156 11.92 -2.62 -22.34
C ASN A 156 11.26 -3.50 -21.27
N GLU A 157 10.31 -2.95 -20.53
CA GLU A 157 9.54 -3.69 -19.53
C GLU A 157 8.29 -4.35 -20.14
N VAL A 158 8.15 -5.65 -19.91
CA VAL A 158 7.05 -6.47 -20.41
C VAL A 158 6.54 -7.39 -19.30
N TYR A 159 5.22 -7.48 -19.16
CA TYR A 159 4.57 -8.41 -18.24
C TYR A 159 3.84 -9.49 -19.03
N LEU A 160 4.17 -10.75 -18.76
CA LEU A 160 3.45 -11.92 -19.26
C LEU A 160 2.63 -12.51 -18.12
N ARG A 161 1.35 -12.78 -18.37
CA ARG A 161 0.43 -13.40 -17.41
C ARG A 161 -0.03 -14.75 -17.93
N CYS A 162 0.23 -15.78 -17.15
CA CYS A 162 -0.18 -17.17 -17.37
C CYS A 162 -1.53 -17.44 -16.69
N GLU A 163 -2.20 -18.51 -17.10
CA GLU A 163 -3.51 -18.90 -16.57
C GLU A 163 -3.41 -19.84 -15.36
N HIS A 164 -2.46 -20.78 -15.38
CA HIS A 164 -2.31 -21.79 -14.33
C HIS A 164 -0.83 -22.05 -13.98
N GLU A 165 -0.60 -22.71 -12.85
CA GLU A 165 0.73 -22.92 -12.26
C GLU A 165 1.67 -23.72 -13.16
N GLN A 166 1.18 -24.77 -13.81
CA GLN A 166 2.00 -25.57 -14.73
C GLN A 166 2.49 -24.75 -15.93
N GLN A 167 1.62 -23.92 -16.52
CA GLN A 167 1.98 -23.01 -17.60
C GLN A 167 3.00 -21.98 -17.10
N TYR A 168 2.73 -21.34 -15.97
CA TYR A 168 3.66 -20.39 -15.36
C TYR A 168 5.03 -21.00 -15.09
N SER A 169 5.10 -22.21 -14.54
CA SER A 169 6.36 -22.85 -14.18
C SER A 169 7.22 -23.13 -15.41
N ARG A 170 6.61 -23.60 -16.51
CA ARG A 170 7.30 -23.81 -17.79
C ARG A 170 7.80 -22.51 -18.39
N TRP A 171 6.96 -21.48 -18.45
CA TRP A 171 7.31 -20.18 -19.03
C TRP A 171 8.34 -19.42 -18.20
N MET A 172 8.26 -19.50 -16.87
CA MET A 172 9.23 -18.88 -15.97
C MET A 172 10.59 -19.56 -16.08
N ALA A 173 10.64 -20.90 -16.07
CA ALA A 173 11.88 -21.66 -16.29
C ALA A 173 12.51 -21.31 -17.64
N ALA A 174 11.70 -21.26 -18.70
CA ALA A 174 12.15 -20.91 -20.05
C ALA A 174 12.78 -19.51 -20.10
N CYS A 175 12.09 -18.49 -19.58
CA CYS A 175 12.59 -17.12 -19.53
C CYS A 175 13.88 -17.02 -18.70
N ARG A 176 13.96 -17.69 -17.55
CA ARG A 176 15.13 -17.68 -16.66
C ARG A 176 16.34 -18.40 -17.27
N LEU A 177 16.13 -19.45 -18.07
CA LEU A 177 17.21 -20.08 -18.82
C LEU A 177 17.68 -19.21 -19.99
N ALA A 178 16.74 -18.61 -20.73
CA ALA A 178 17.09 -17.76 -21.85
C ALA A 178 17.80 -16.47 -21.43
N SER A 179 17.54 -15.93 -20.23
CA SER A 179 18.34 -14.81 -19.69
C SER A 179 19.80 -15.17 -19.51
N LYS A 180 20.08 -16.42 -19.10
CA LYS A 180 21.44 -17.00 -19.00
C LYS A 180 21.97 -17.52 -20.35
N GLY A 181 21.23 -17.34 -21.44
CA GLY A 181 21.61 -17.79 -22.78
C GLY A 181 21.45 -19.29 -23.03
N LYS A 182 20.80 -20.02 -22.12
CA LYS A 182 20.48 -21.45 -22.24
C LYS A 182 19.15 -21.64 -22.96
N THR A 183 18.99 -22.77 -23.64
CA THR A 183 17.77 -23.12 -24.39
C THR A 183 16.92 -24.12 -23.62
N LEU A 184 15.71 -24.38 -24.13
CA LEU A 184 14.81 -25.42 -23.61
C LEU A 184 15.37 -26.85 -23.70
N ALA A 185 16.43 -27.06 -24.47
CA ALA A 185 17.11 -28.35 -24.61
C ALA A 185 18.16 -28.61 -23.52
N ASP A 186 18.43 -27.63 -22.64
CA ASP A 186 19.34 -27.81 -21.51
C ASP A 186 18.69 -28.76 -20.47
N SER A 187 19.46 -29.72 -19.97
CA SER A 187 18.98 -30.72 -18.99
C SER A 187 18.41 -30.08 -17.73
N SER A 188 18.86 -28.87 -17.38
CA SER A 188 18.35 -28.10 -16.23
C SER A 188 16.92 -27.58 -16.40
N PHE A 189 16.35 -27.57 -17.61
CA PHE A 189 14.98 -27.08 -17.81
C PHE A 189 13.94 -27.89 -17.02
N SER A 190 14.03 -29.21 -17.08
CA SER A 190 13.10 -30.09 -16.35
C SER A 190 13.21 -29.91 -14.84
N THR A 191 14.44 -29.83 -14.31
CA THR A 191 14.73 -29.58 -12.90
C THR A 191 14.24 -28.22 -12.43
N GLU A 192 14.42 -27.18 -13.25
CA GLU A 192 13.96 -25.82 -12.93
C GLU A 192 12.43 -25.75 -12.87
N VAL A 193 11.73 -26.42 -13.80
CA VAL A 193 10.27 -26.51 -13.78
C VAL A 193 9.77 -27.22 -12.50
N GLN A 194 10.42 -28.32 -12.12
CA GLN A 194 10.07 -29.04 -10.88
C GLN A 194 10.38 -28.22 -9.62
N SER A 195 11.48 -27.47 -9.62
CA SER A 195 11.83 -26.54 -8.54
C SER A 195 10.77 -25.46 -8.36
N ILE A 196 10.33 -24.83 -9.47
CA ILE A 196 9.28 -23.80 -9.42
C ILE A 196 7.95 -24.40 -8.98
N LEU A 197 7.57 -25.57 -9.48
CA LEU A 197 6.35 -26.26 -9.05
C LEU A 197 6.38 -26.61 -7.55
N SER A 198 7.52 -27.09 -7.06
CA SER A 198 7.72 -27.40 -5.65
C SER A 198 7.62 -26.16 -4.78
N PHE A 199 8.18 -25.03 -5.23
CA PHE A 199 8.06 -23.74 -4.55
C PHE A 199 6.60 -23.24 -4.51
N LEU A 200 5.87 -23.35 -5.61
CA LEU A 200 4.43 -23.00 -5.66
C LEU A 200 3.60 -23.93 -4.76
N ALA A 201 3.93 -25.22 -4.72
CA ALA A 201 3.30 -26.18 -3.82
C ALA A 201 3.61 -25.87 -2.35
N MET A 202 4.84 -25.47 -2.01
CA MET A 202 5.20 -25.02 -0.67
C MET A 202 4.39 -23.79 -0.25
N GLN A 203 4.17 -22.82 -1.16
CA GLN A 203 3.29 -21.68 -0.89
C GLN A 203 1.81 -22.07 -0.69
N LYS A 204 1.36 -23.20 -1.26
CA LYS A 204 0.02 -23.78 -0.98
C LYS A 204 -0.03 -24.56 0.33
N THR A 205 1.04 -25.29 0.64
CA THR A 205 1.19 -26.09 1.87
C THR A 205 1.78 -25.27 3.01
N THR A 206 1.82 -23.95 2.89
CA THR A 206 1.64 -23.06 4.03
C THR A 206 0.14 -22.86 4.20
N PRO A 207 -0.62 -23.83 4.77
CA PRO A 207 -1.83 -23.42 5.42
C PRO A 207 -1.39 -22.42 6.49
N SER A 208 -2.17 -21.36 6.62
CA SER A 208 -2.65 -20.85 7.89
C SER A 208 -2.62 -21.88 9.03
N ASN A 209 -1.43 -22.25 9.49
CA ASN A 209 -1.23 -22.96 10.73
C ASN A 209 -1.31 -21.89 11.80
N ASN A 210 -2.55 -21.69 12.26
CA ASN A 210 -2.90 -21.33 13.62
C ASN A 210 -2.36 -22.39 14.60
N THR A 211 -1.07 -22.67 14.57
CA THR A 211 -0.37 -23.23 15.72
C THR A 211 0.13 -22.03 16.49
N ALA A 212 -0.37 -21.89 17.71
CA ALA A 212 0.18 -21.03 18.74
C ALA A 212 1.65 -21.39 18.97
N GLN A 213 2.53 -20.90 18.09
CA GLN A 213 3.89 -20.59 18.48
C GLN A 213 3.78 -19.28 19.25
N SER A 214 4.24 -19.33 20.49
CA SER A 214 4.56 -18.15 21.29
C SER A 214 5.50 -17.27 20.48
N ASP A 215 4.91 -16.32 19.75
CA ASP A 215 5.60 -15.39 18.87
C ASP A 215 6.24 -14.31 19.76
N GLU A 216 7.38 -14.64 20.37
CA GLU A 216 8.18 -13.74 21.22
C GLU A 216 8.74 -12.52 20.46
N SER A 217 8.48 -12.39 19.16
CA SER A 217 9.04 -11.34 18.30
C SER A 217 8.32 -9.98 18.39
N ILE A 218 7.03 -9.96 18.76
CA ILE A 218 6.25 -8.72 18.85
C ILE A 218 5.86 -8.47 20.31
N ASN A 219 6.41 -7.39 20.88
CA ASN A 219 6.07 -6.96 22.24
C ASN A 219 4.57 -6.59 22.30
N THR A 220 3.76 -7.52 22.81
CA THR A 220 2.30 -7.34 22.89
C THR A 220 1.88 -6.22 23.84
N HIS A 221 2.75 -5.80 24.77
CA HIS A 221 2.50 -4.68 25.68
C HIS A 221 2.72 -3.30 25.03
N SER A 222 3.41 -3.22 23.89
CA SER A 222 3.60 -1.95 23.16
C SER A 222 2.49 -1.64 22.14
N LEU A 223 1.51 -2.53 22.00
CA LEU A 223 0.41 -2.40 21.03
C LEU A 223 -0.82 -1.68 21.61
N VAL A 224 -0.83 -1.46 22.93
CA VAL A 224 -1.88 -0.76 23.67
C VAL A 224 -1.28 0.39 24.46
N SER A 225 -2.10 1.42 24.70
CA SER A 225 -1.68 2.52 25.57
C SER A 225 -1.42 2.06 27.02
N PRO A 226 -0.62 2.80 27.80
CA PRO A 226 -0.24 2.41 29.16
C PRO A 226 -1.41 2.04 30.09
N ARG A 227 -2.57 2.69 29.92
CA ARG A 227 -3.79 2.42 30.71
C ARG A 227 -4.35 1.02 30.50
N TYR A 228 -4.23 0.45 29.29
CA TYR A 228 -4.84 -0.83 28.92
C TYR A 228 -3.88 -2.03 29.03
N GLN A 229 -2.59 -1.80 29.28
CA GLN A 229 -1.56 -2.85 29.38
C GLN A 229 -1.88 -3.95 30.41
N LYS A 230 -2.53 -3.60 31.54
CA LYS A 230 -2.87 -4.56 32.61
C LYS A 230 -4.11 -5.41 32.30
N LYS A 231 -4.96 -4.98 31.36
CA LYS A 231 -6.23 -5.65 31.01
C LYS A 231 -6.16 -6.43 29.69
N TYR A 232 -5.15 -6.14 28.88
CA TYR A 232 -4.98 -6.74 27.56
C TYR A 232 -4.78 -8.26 27.66
N LYS A 233 -5.65 -9.01 26.99
CA LYS A 233 -5.43 -10.42 26.64
C LYS A 233 -5.38 -10.52 25.11
N PRO A 234 -4.31 -11.06 24.51
CA PRO A 234 -4.22 -11.15 23.06
C PRO A 234 -5.35 -12.05 22.54
N LYS A 235 -6.28 -11.48 21.78
CA LYS A 235 -7.28 -12.24 21.02
C LYS A 235 -6.92 -12.16 19.54
N GLN A 236 -6.54 -13.30 18.97
CA GLN A 236 -6.12 -13.49 17.58
C GLN A 236 -7.30 -13.50 16.59
N ASN A 237 -8.14 -12.46 16.56
CA ASN A 237 -9.25 -12.40 15.60
C ASN A 237 -9.19 -11.15 14.73
N VAL A 238 -8.06 -10.93 14.06
CA VAL A 238 -8.05 -10.13 12.84
C VAL A 238 -8.10 -11.12 11.68
N ALA A 239 -9.20 -11.11 10.94
CA ALA A 239 -9.38 -11.89 9.72
C ALA A 239 -8.20 -11.67 8.74
N GLN A 240 -8.00 -12.60 7.80
CA GLN A 240 -6.97 -12.56 6.76
C GLN A 240 -7.08 -11.31 5.87
N LEU A 241 -6.64 -10.16 6.38
CA LEU A 241 -6.60 -8.88 5.68
C LEU A 241 -5.22 -8.70 5.05
N SER A 242 -5.16 -8.10 3.86
CA SER A 242 -3.90 -7.63 3.29
C SER A 242 -3.31 -6.51 4.16
N LEU A 243 -2.01 -6.22 4.01
CA LEU A 243 -1.35 -5.11 4.72
C LEU A 243 -2.09 -3.78 4.47
N THR A 244 -2.43 -3.50 3.21
CA THR A 244 -3.13 -2.28 2.81
C THR A 244 -4.53 -2.21 3.41
N ASP A 245 -5.29 -3.31 3.40
CA ASP A 245 -6.64 -3.34 3.96
C ASP A 245 -6.62 -3.20 5.49
N ALA A 246 -5.62 -3.77 6.16
CA ALA A 246 -5.44 -3.64 7.60
C ALA A 246 -5.13 -2.18 7.98
N ILE A 247 -4.22 -1.53 7.24
CA ILE A 247 -3.92 -0.10 7.42
C ILE A 247 -5.16 0.76 7.14
N GLN A 248 -5.91 0.47 6.07
CA GLN A 248 -7.10 1.23 5.73
C GLN A 248 -8.19 1.07 6.81
N LYS A 249 -8.42 -0.17 7.30
CA LYS A 249 -9.35 -0.40 8.41
C LYS A 249 -8.92 0.31 9.68
N PHE A 250 -7.63 0.31 10.02
CA PHE A 250 -7.10 1.05 11.16
C PHE A 250 -7.46 2.54 11.05
N LEU A 251 -7.22 3.14 9.89
CA LEU A 251 -7.55 4.55 9.65
C LEU A 251 -9.05 4.82 9.66
N GLN A 252 -9.88 3.91 9.16
CA GLN A 252 -11.34 4.05 9.18
C GLN A 252 -11.89 4.04 10.61
N ILE A 253 -11.38 3.16 11.47
CA ILE A 253 -11.78 3.12 12.89
C ILE A 253 -11.31 4.38 13.60
N TRP A 254 -10.06 4.82 13.36
CA TRP A 254 -9.54 6.08 13.91
C TRP A 254 -10.39 7.30 13.49
N GLN A 255 -10.86 7.34 12.24
CA GLN A 255 -11.75 8.38 11.72
C GLN A 255 -13.16 8.34 12.33
N ALA A 256 -13.60 7.20 12.84
CA ALA A 256 -14.91 7.03 13.45
C ALA A 256 -14.93 7.45 14.93
N LEU A 257 -13.77 7.71 15.54
CA LEU A 257 -13.69 8.15 16.93
C LEU A 257 -14.34 9.54 17.11
N PRO A 258 -15.02 9.80 18.24
CA PRO A 258 -15.78 11.05 18.47
C PRO A 258 -14.95 12.33 18.32
N ASP A 259 -13.70 12.29 18.82
CA ASP A 259 -12.79 13.43 18.84
C ASP A 259 -11.88 13.51 17.61
N PHE A 260 -12.12 12.66 16.61
CA PHE A 260 -11.34 12.64 15.40
C PHE A 260 -11.39 14.00 14.67
N GLY A 261 -10.20 14.52 14.36
CA GLY A 261 -10.06 15.75 13.58
C GLY A 261 -10.43 17.02 14.35
N LEU A 262 -10.46 16.97 15.70
CA LEU A 262 -10.57 18.15 16.55
C LEU A 262 -9.18 18.68 16.90
N SER A 263 -8.99 19.99 16.72
CA SER A 263 -7.82 20.72 17.20
C SER A 263 -8.24 21.70 18.29
N TYR A 264 -7.56 21.65 19.44
CA TYR A 264 -7.95 22.43 20.62
C TYR A 264 -7.04 23.65 20.81
N ILE A 265 -7.64 24.83 20.97
CA ILE A 265 -6.92 26.07 21.27
C ILE A 265 -7.62 26.77 22.43
N VAL A 266 -6.85 27.22 23.42
CA VAL A 266 -7.40 27.99 24.54
C VAL A 266 -7.63 29.41 24.07
N VAL A 267 -8.87 29.88 24.23
CA VAL A 267 -9.33 31.20 23.80
C VAL A 267 -10.11 31.90 24.91
N ARG A 268 -10.18 33.22 24.82
CA ARG A 268 -11.05 34.04 25.66
C ARG A 268 -12.12 34.69 24.81
N PHE A 269 -13.37 34.25 24.98
CA PHE A 269 -14.51 34.83 24.28
C PHE A 269 -14.79 36.26 24.76
N LYS A 270 -15.16 37.14 23.83
CA LYS A 270 -15.53 38.52 24.13
C LYS A 270 -16.68 38.55 25.14
N GLY A 271 -16.50 39.31 26.22
CA GLY A 271 -17.46 39.40 27.32
C GLY A 271 -17.34 38.29 28.38
N CYS A 272 -16.51 37.27 28.16
CA CYS A 272 -16.20 36.25 29.14
C CYS A 272 -14.90 36.60 29.89
N ARG A 273 -14.88 36.39 31.21
CA ARG A 273 -13.68 36.62 32.05
C ARG A 273 -12.82 35.36 32.19
N LYS A 274 -13.36 34.20 31.89
CA LYS A 274 -12.68 32.90 32.00
C LYS A 274 -12.15 32.49 30.62
N ASP A 275 -11.06 31.74 30.67
CA ASP A 275 -10.51 31.06 29.49
C ASP A 275 -11.29 29.78 29.23
N GLU A 276 -11.50 29.50 27.96
CA GLU A 276 -12.27 28.37 27.46
C GLU A 276 -11.54 27.72 26.27
N VAL A 277 -12.03 26.57 25.81
CA VAL A 277 -11.41 25.84 24.70
C VAL A 277 -12.25 26.00 23.44
N LEU A 278 -11.58 26.37 22.35
CA LEU A 278 -12.11 26.31 21.01
C LEU A 278 -11.62 25.01 20.36
N GLY A 279 -12.54 24.09 20.12
CA GLY A 279 -12.34 22.93 19.25
C GLY A 279 -12.61 23.32 17.79
N ILE A 280 -11.61 23.17 16.94
CA ILE A 280 -11.71 23.40 15.50
C ILE A 280 -11.79 22.05 14.82
N ALA A 281 -12.89 21.79 14.13
CA ALA A 281 -13.08 20.61 13.29
C ALA A 281 -13.08 21.00 11.80
N ASN A 282 -13.08 20.00 10.93
CA ASN A 282 -13.15 20.21 9.48
C ASN A 282 -14.45 20.87 8.99
N ASN A 283 -15.54 20.79 9.75
CA ASN A 283 -16.86 21.27 9.35
C ASN A 283 -17.55 22.18 10.37
N ARG A 284 -16.95 22.37 11.55
CA ARG A 284 -17.56 23.08 12.68
C ARG A 284 -16.52 23.62 13.65
N LEU A 285 -16.91 24.64 14.41
CA LEU A 285 -16.23 25.15 15.59
C LEU A 285 -17.04 24.76 16.83
N ILE A 286 -16.37 24.40 17.90
CA ILE A 286 -16.97 23.91 19.14
C ILE A 286 -16.40 24.74 20.29
N ARG A 287 -17.26 25.33 21.11
CA ARG A 287 -16.89 25.97 22.38
C ARG A 287 -17.04 24.94 23.48
N ILE A 288 -15.96 24.71 24.22
CA ILE A 288 -15.86 23.74 25.29
C ILE A 288 -15.51 24.49 26.57
N ASP A 289 -16.26 24.22 27.63
CA ASP A 289 -15.98 24.79 28.95
C ASP A 289 -14.71 24.14 29.52
N LEU A 290 -13.70 24.94 29.87
CA LEU A 290 -12.42 24.41 30.35
C LEU A 290 -12.51 23.75 31.73
N SER A 291 -13.53 24.09 32.55
CA SER A 291 -13.70 23.55 33.89
C SER A 291 -14.44 22.23 33.94
N VAL A 292 -15.39 22.03 33.04
CA VAL A 292 -16.23 20.81 32.98
C VAL A 292 -15.81 19.87 31.85
N GLY A 293 -15.23 20.39 30.77
CA GLY A 293 -14.92 19.63 29.56
C GLY A 293 -16.12 19.45 28.62
N ASP A 294 -17.29 20.02 28.96
CA ASP A 294 -18.51 19.87 28.19
C ASP A 294 -18.60 20.85 27.01
N VAL A 295 -19.25 20.39 25.94
CA VAL A 295 -19.58 21.21 24.78
C VAL A 295 -20.67 22.21 25.14
N VAL A 296 -20.32 23.49 25.18
CA VAL A 296 -21.24 24.61 25.45
C VAL A 296 -22.02 24.98 24.19
N LYS A 297 -21.32 25.09 23.06
CA LYS A 297 -21.94 25.54 21.80
C LYS A 297 -21.19 25.01 20.59
N THR A 298 -21.92 24.79 19.50
CA THR A 298 -21.36 24.36 18.21
C THR A 298 -21.82 25.28 17.10
N TRP A 299 -20.88 25.72 16.26
CA TRP A 299 -21.14 26.51 15.06
C TRP A 299 -20.66 25.76 13.84
N ARG A 300 -21.46 25.72 12.77
CA ARG A 300 -21.11 24.99 11.55
C ARG A 300 -20.60 25.94 10.47
N TYR A 301 -19.59 25.51 9.70
CA TYR A 301 -19.03 26.33 8.62
C TYR A 301 -20.02 26.65 7.52
N ASN A 302 -21.02 25.80 7.28
CA ASN A 302 -22.07 26.08 6.29
C ASN A 302 -22.93 27.32 6.61
N THR A 303 -22.96 27.75 7.87
CA THR A 303 -23.66 28.97 8.31
C THR A 303 -22.71 30.16 8.48
N MET A 304 -21.41 29.98 8.24
CA MET A 304 -20.41 31.04 8.36
C MET A 304 -20.47 31.93 7.12
N ARG A 305 -20.60 33.24 7.34
CA ARG A 305 -20.60 34.24 6.25
C ARG A 305 -19.20 34.76 5.97
N GLN A 306 -18.51 35.15 7.04
CA GLN A 306 -17.18 35.72 6.98
C GLN A 306 -16.48 35.61 8.34
N TRP A 307 -15.16 35.66 8.32
CA TRP A 307 -14.34 35.86 9.51
C TRP A 307 -13.31 36.94 9.25
N ASN A 308 -12.98 37.69 10.30
CA ASN A 308 -11.98 38.74 10.28
C ASN A 308 -11.06 38.57 11.49
N VAL A 309 -9.78 38.89 11.32
CA VAL A 309 -8.80 38.94 12.40
C VAL A 309 -8.35 40.37 12.56
N ASN A 310 -8.60 40.94 13.73
CA ASN A 310 -8.00 42.20 14.11
C ASN A 310 -6.65 41.92 14.78
N TRP A 311 -5.58 42.25 14.06
CA TRP A 311 -4.19 41.99 14.49
C TRP A 311 -3.74 42.89 15.64
N ASP A 312 -4.24 44.12 15.72
CA ASP A 312 -3.87 45.08 16.76
C ASP A 312 -4.30 44.59 18.16
N ILE A 313 -5.52 44.06 18.24
CA ILE A 313 -6.10 43.53 19.48
C ILE A 313 -6.03 42.00 19.58
N LYS A 314 -5.39 41.34 18.60
CA LYS A 314 -5.27 39.87 18.49
C LYS A 314 -6.61 39.16 18.76
N GLN A 315 -7.63 39.55 18.01
CA GLN A 315 -8.99 39.03 18.15
C GLN A 315 -9.50 38.50 16.81
N VAL A 316 -10.04 37.29 16.82
CA VAL A 316 -10.78 36.71 15.70
C VAL A 316 -12.27 37.01 15.92
N ALA A 317 -12.93 37.53 14.90
CA ALA A 317 -14.36 37.76 14.84
C ALA A 317 -14.97 36.95 13.69
N ILE A 318 -16.06 36.23 13.97
CA ILE A 318 -16.73 35.36 13.00
C ILE A 318 -18.21 35.70 12.99
N GLU A 319 -18.73 35.92 11.79
CA GLU A 319 -20.15 36.18 11.53
C GLU A 319 -20.81 34.93 10.94
N PHE A 320 -21.90 34.51 11.57
CA PHE A 320 -22.77 33.44 11.11
C PHE A 320 -24.14 33.99 10.70
N ASP A 321 -24.88 33.20 9.93
CA ASP A 321 -26.29 33.44 9.62
C ASP A 321 -27.14 33.69 10.88
N GLY A 322 -28.19 34.49 10.72
CA GLY A 322 -29.11 34.82 11.82
C GLY A 322 -28.55 35.84 12.81
N ASN A 323 -27.64 36.72 12.37
CA ASN A 323 -27.01 37.77 13.19
C ASN A 323 -26.21 37.23 14.39
N VAL A 324 -25.69 36.01 14.27
CA VAL A 324 -24.88 35.39 15.32
C VAL A 324 -23.42 35.75 15.09
N ASN A 325 -22.90 36.66 15.91
CA ASN A 325 -21.50 37.08 15.88
C ASN A 325 -20.74 36.54 17.09
N ILE A 326 -19.59 35.93 16.84
CA ILE A 326 -18.67 35.52 17.90
C ILE A 326 -17.36 36.26 17.74
N ALA A 327 -16.72 36.58 18.86
CA ALA A 327 -15.38 37.14 18.86
C ALA A 327 -14.60 36.56 20.03
N PHE A 328 -13.33 36.26 19.82
CA PHE A 328 -12.45 35.70 20.83
C PHE A 328 -10.98 36.04 20.56
N SER A 329 -10.18 36.12 21.62
CA SER A 329 -8.73 36.26 21.54
C SER A 329 -8.06 34.94 21.87
N CYS A 330 -6.99 34.58 21.16
CA CYS A 330 -6.25 33.34 21.40
C CYS A 330 -5.27 33.51 22.56
N VAL A 331 -5.16 32.50 23.43
CA VAL A 331 -4.29 32.52 24.62
C VAL A 331 -3.06 31.63 24.42
N THR A 332 -3.25 30.39 23.95
CA THR A 332 -2.16 29.42 23.76
C THR A 332 -1.53 29.44 22.37
N ALA A 333 -2.15 30.13 21.42
CA ALA A 333 -1.73 30.17 20.02
C ALA A 333 -1.90 31.58 19.45
N ASP A 334 -1.24 31.86 18.34
CA ASP A 334 -1.49 33.08 17.57
C ASP A 334 -2.86 33.01 16.87
N CYS A 335 -3.55 34.15 16.74
CA CYS A 335 -4.78 34.25 15.95
C CYS A 335 -4.54 33.87 14.48
N LYS A 336 -3.30 33.99 13.99
CA LYS A 336 -2.90 33.50 12.67
C LYS A 336 -3.15 32.00 12.50
N ILE A 337 -2.89 31.20 13.53
CA ILE A 337 -3.09 29.76 13.48
C ILE A 337 -4.58 29.45 13.32
N VAL A 338 -5.44 30.06 14.14
CA VAL A 338 -6.90 29.88 14.02
C VAL A 338 -7.42 30.32 12.66
N HIS A 339 -6.94 31.45 12.15
CA HIS A 339 -7.28 31.94 10.81
C HIS A 339 -6.91 30.95 9.72
N GLU A 340 -5.69 30.42 9.77
CA GLU A 340 -5.19 29.42 8.80
C GLU A 340 -5.97 28.12 8.89
N TYR A 341 -6.33 27.64 10.08
CA TYR A 341 -7.16 26.46 10.26
C TYR A 341 -8.54 26.62 9.61
N ILE A 342 -9.23 27.74 9.86
CA ILE A 342 -10.55 28.01 9.28
C ILE A 342 -10.43 28.10 7.75
N GLY A 343 -9.50 28.92 7.24
CA GLY A 343 -9.29 29.10 5.80
C GLY A 343 -8.88 27.80 5.10
N GLY A 344 -8.00 27.02 5.72
CA GLY A 344 -7.53 25.73 5.21
C GLY A 344 -8.63 24.68 5.15
N TYR A 345 -9.48 24.57 6.17
CA TYR A 345 -10.63 23.65 6.13
C TYR A 345 -11.66 24.07 5.08
N ILE A 346 -11.95 25.37 4.96
CA ILE A 346 -12.82 25.87 3.89
C ILE A 346 -12.22 25.54 2.52
N PHE A 347 -10.94 25.82 2.30
CA PHE A 347 -10.24 25.48 1.06
C PHE A 347 -10.34 23.98 0.74
N MET A 348 -10.05 23.11 1.71
CA MET A 348 -10.16 21.66 1.54
C MET A 348 -11.58 21.21 1.18
N SER A 349 -12.61 21.89 1.69
CA SER A 349 -14.02 21.59 1.34
C SER A 349 -14.41 22.01 -0.08
N THR A 350 -13.71 22.99 -0.68
CA THR A 350 -13.96 23.43 -2.07
C THR A 350 -13.33 22.52 -3.13
N ARG A 351 -12.48 21.58 -2.73
CA ARG A 351 -11.84 20.64 -3.65
C ARG A 351 -12.87 19.64 -4.17
N SER A 352 -13.15 19.65 -5.47
CA SER A 352 -14.02 18.65 -6.10
C SER A 352 -13.27 17.32 -6.29
N ARG A 353 -13.99 16.20 -6.24
CA ARG A 353 -13.41 14.85 -6.42
C ARG A 353 -12.96 14.56 -7.86
N GLU A 354 -13.38 15.37 -8.84
CA GLU A 354 -13.32 15.02 -10.26
C GLU A 354 -12.48 15.98 -11.12
N GLN A 355 -12.12 17.17 -10.63
CA GLN A 355 -11.34 18.13 -11.42
C GLN A 355 -9.94 18.34 -10.86
N SER A 356 -8.95 18.02 -11.70
CA SER A 356 -7.61 18.61 -11.71
C SER A 356 -6.75 18.34 -10.47
N ASN A 357 -5.66 17.59 -10.65
CA ASN A 357 -4.56 17.50 -9.68
C ASN A 357 -3.83 18.85 -9.45
N VAL A 358 -4.24 19.93 -10.10
CA VAL A 358 -3.68 21.28 -9.90
C VAL A 358 -4.40 21.96 -8.74
N LEU A 359 -3.66 22.28 -7.68
CA LEU A 359 -4.16 23.06 -6.55
C LEU A 359 -4.35 24.53 -6.94
N ASN A 360 -5.46 25.13 -6.52
CA ASN A 360 -5.67 26.57 -6.65
C ASN A 360 -4.95 27.31 -5.52
N GLU A 361 -3.66 27.56 -5.70
CA GLU A 361 -2.79 28.25 -4.72
C GLU A 361 -3.28 29.66 -4.40
N GLU A 362 -3.80 30.38 -5.41
CA GLU A 362 -4.32 31.75 -5.23
C GLU A 362 -5.52 31.78 -4.28
N LEU A 363 -6.45 30.84 -4.42
CA LEU A 363 -7.58 30.70 -3.51
C LEU A 363 -7.11 30.32 -2.10
N PHE A 364 -6.14 29.41 -1.98
CA PHE A 364 -5.57 29.05 -0.68
C PHE A 364 -4.96 30.28 0.01
N HIS A 365 -4.14 31.07 -0.70
CA HIS A 365 -3.55 32.29 -0.16
C HIS A 365 -4.57 33.39 0.15
N LYS A 366 -5.69 33.47 -0.58
CA LYS A 366 -6.79 34.39 -0.25
C LYS A 366 -7.51 34.00 1.05
N LEU A 367 -7.59 32.70 1.35
CA LEU A 367 -8.28 32.18 2.53
C LEU A 367 -7.37 32.10 3.76
N THR A 368 -6.05 31.98 3.59
CA THR A 368 -5.09 31.85 4.71
C THR A 368 -4.12 33.03 4.85
N GLY A 369 -4.02 33.86 3.81
CA GLY A 369 -3.31 35.11 3.84
C GLY A 369 -4.21 36.21 4.38
N GLY A 370 -3.70 36.95 5.36
CA GLY A 370 -4.37 38.15 5.84
C GLY A 370 -4.62 39.09 4.65
N HIS A 371 -5.84 39.62 4.55
CA HIS A 371 -6.07 40.78 3.70
C HIS A 371 -5.27 41.92 4.34
N GLU A 372 -4.05 42.18 3.88
CA GLU A 372 -3.48 43.51 4.04
C GLU A 372 -4.41 44.43 3.27
N ALA A 373 -5.27 45.13 4.00
CA ALA A 373 -5.93 46.30 3.46
C ALA A 373 -4.80 47.26 3.05
N LEU A 374 -4.59 47.38 1.74
CA LEU A 374 -3.79 48.44 1.13
C LEU A 374 -4.27 49.82 1.59
#